data_AF-A0A098G6X2-F1
#
_entry.id   AF-A0A098G6X2-F1
#
_cell.length_a   1.000
_cell.length_b   1.000
_cell.length_c   1.000
_cell.angle_alpha   90.00
_cell.angle_beta   90.00
_cell.angle_gamma   90.00
#
_symmetry.space_group_name_H-M   'P 1'
#
loop_
_entity.id
_entity.type
_entity.pdbx_description
1 polymer ?
#
loop_
_entity_poly.entity_id
_entity_poly.type
_entity_poly.pdbx_seq_one_letter_code
_entity_poly.pdbx_strand_id
1 'polypeptide(L)'
;MPKEFQVRFKEALNVSGAFDNCFFHTYLLHLIANDLDLPDNLFTFKSIAGGSSQASELQKRFPNSDSLSIFAEYAQRHHPERPPVASSFIFEKILVLGFLMREWFATKMAQTPEIANSLEESVLTKFKSYKDFRAFMEKGELLSGPEGVLYKANEQFLEYLCQHPKQGGLNPDEQRFKQYFADANENVDLALKNFWQREGYQNYCKLIAEPNIKLSYIEVKPVIEMLGQPLAIYDAGNRSTITDIPGNGSIPKMDTKLHVLEGHYYLLRTDKTEHLLGEYERSLKQYTKEREEVLEVVGNKLQSADSKSSLLVGAICPKGHLGKEPFTLLLEKIDSVSDFAQTHKSQEEQQRLAQQRLEEIHKEQQRLEKLHKEQQRLEELHKEQQRLEELHKEQQRLEELHKEQQRLEELHKEQQRLEELHKEQQRLEELHKEQQRLEEPHEHQLVQEKAVEERPIASNKFHQDFIAAIEVLKQKMKDFKNNPDFEKDPKLREAYHATETLYKALDDEGQCYFNQQPSKEAYNNFRANCKTHINTAREKLDKHRGWEKILLNVFAMIVTLGIGYAVAAGVNVLMNQGKFTFFSTDSSTKLDDIEKHVDNKAAPAA
;
A
#
# COMPACT_ATOMS: atom_id res chain seq x y z
N MET A 1 23.76 28.25 -34.60
CA MET A 1 23.11 27.23 -33.74
C MET A 1 21.89 26.66 -34.47
N PRO A 2 21.54 25.37 -34.28
CA PRO A 2 20.36 24.74 -34.89
C PRO A 2 19.05 25.48 -34.58
N LYS A 3 18.01 25.34 -35.43
CA LYS A 3 16.70 25.96 -35.20
C LYS A 3 16.07 25.51 -33.89
N GLU A 4 16.10 24.20 -33.64
CA GLU A 4 15.58 23.54 -32.44
C GLU A 4 16.18 24.12 -31.15
N PHE A 5 17.51 24.27 -31.07
CA PHE A 5 18.18 24.92 -29.95
C PHE A 5 17.68 26.36 -29.73
N GLN A 6 17.44 27.12 -30.80
CA GLN A 6 16.93 28.50 -30.67
C GLN A 6 15.50 28.56 -30.12
N VAL A 7 14.68 27.54 -30.36
CA VAL A 7 13.36 27.37 -29.72
C VAL A 7 13.56 26.99 -28.24
N ARG A 8 14.29 25.91 -27.96
CA ARG A 8 14.61 25.45 -26.59
C ARG A 8 15.19 26.56 -25.69
N PHE A 9 16.05 27.42 -26.22
CA PHE A 9 16.65 28.56 -25.52
C PHE A 9 15.66 29.71 -25.25
N LYS A 10 14.73 29.96 -26.18
CA LYS A 10 13.70 30.99 -26.03
C LYS A 10 12.63 30.56 -25.02
N GLU A 11 12.26 29.28 -25.04
CA GLU A 11 11.21 28.66 -24.23
C GLU A 11 11.76 27.89 -23.00
N ALA A 12 13.00 28.20 -22.63
CA ALA A 12 13.67 27.70 -21.43
C ALA A 12 12.83 28.00 -20.17
N LEU A 13 12.60 26.96 -19.36
CA LEU A 13 11.77 27.01 -18.17
C LEU A 13 12.34 28.01 -17.16
N ASN A 14 11.51 28.95 -16.71
CA ASN A 14 11.80 29.77 -15.54
C ASN A 14 11.77 28.90 -14.28
N VAL A 15 12.86 28.89 -13.51
CA VAL A 15 12.98 28.09 -12.26
C VAL A 15 12.82 29.00 -11.05
N SER A 16 12.19 28.51 -9.96
CA SER A 16 11.99 29.30 -8.74
C SER A 16 13.32 29.79 -8.13
N GLY A 17 13.42 31.09 -7.88
CA GLY A 17 14.54 31.71 -7.16
C GLY A 17 14.41 31.69 -5.63
N ALA A 18 13.40 31.01 -5.07
CA ALA A 18 13.17 30.98 -3.62
C ALA A 18 14.41 30.49 -2.83
N PHE A 19 14.68 31.13 -1.69
CA PHE A 19 15.83 30.84 -0.80
C PHE A 19 17.21 30.93 -1.47
N ASP A 20 17.31 31.64 -2.61
CA ASP A 20 18.46 31.67 -3.53
C ASP A 20 18.90 30.28 -4.03
N ASN A 21 18.03 29.27 -3.94
CA ASN A 21 18.31 27.89 -4.36
C ASN A 21 18.13 27.66 -5.87
N CYS A 22 18.10 28.72 -6.70
CA CYS A 22 17.75 28.65 -8.12
C CYS A 22 18.56 27.61 -8.90
N PHE A 23 19.88 27.56 -8.71
CA PHE A 23 20.72 26.53 -9.33
C PHE A 23 20.34 25.11 -8.88
N PHE A 24 20.19 24.88 -7.56
CA PHE A 24 19.84 23.56 -7.02
C PHE A 24 18.46 23.11 -7.48
N HIS A 25 17.48 24.00 -7.51
CA HIS A 25 16.17 23.73 -8.11
C HIS A 25 16.29 23.35 -9.60
N THR A 26 17.18 24.02 -10.35
CA THR A 26 17.43 23.73 -11.77
C THR A 26 18.09 22.37 -11.97
N TYR A 27 19.04 22.00 -11.10
CA TYR A 27 19.70 20.69 -11.11
C TYR A 27 18.75 19.56 -10.72
N LEU A 28 17.97 19.74 -9.65
CA LEU A 28 16.95 18.78 -9.21
C LEU A 28 15.87 18.56 -10.28
N LEU A 29 15.42 19.62 -10.95
CA LEU A 29 14.51 19.50 -12.10
C LEU A 29 15.15 18.74 -13.25
N HIS A 30 16.44 18.98 -13.54
CA HIS A 30 17.16 18.22 -14.55
C HIS A 30 17.25 16.73 -14.21
N LEU A 31 17.58 16.37 -12.96
CA LEU A 31 17.63 14.97 -12.52
C LEU A 31 16.27 14.30 -12.65
N ILE A 32 15.25 14.83 -11.97
CA ILE A 32 13.93 14.19 -11.86
C ILE A 32 13.22 14.14 -13.22
N ALA A 33 13.34 15.17 -14.07
CA ALA A 33 12.73 15.16 -15.41
C ALA A 33 13.45 14.22 -16.41
N ASN A 34 14.64 13.73 -16.08
CA ASN A 34 15.37 12.75 -16.88
C ASN A 34 15.38 11.34 -16.27
N ASP A 35 14.59 11.08 -15.22
CA ASP A 35 14.58 9.82 -14.44
C ASP A 35 15.98 9.45 -13.91
N LEU A 36 16.77 10.45 -13.50
CA LEU A 36 18.08 10.25 -12.86
C LEU A 36 17.92 10.22 -11.34
N ASP A 37 18.64 9.31 -10.70
CA ASP A 37 18.60 9.15 -9.25
C ASP A 37 19.08 10.41 -8.50
N LEU A 38 18.42 10.69 -7.38
CA LEU A 38 18.94 11.62 -6.38
C LEU A 38 20.08 10.92 -5.61
N PRO A 39 21.10 11.64 -5.12
CA PRO A 39 22.20 11.00 -4.40
C PRO A 39 21.73 10.17 -3.21
N ASP A 40 22.19 8.92 -3.09
CA ASP A 40 21.71 7.92 -2.11
C ASP A 40 21.62 8.45 -0.67
N ASN A 41 22.56 9.32 -0.30
CA ASN A 41 22.65 9.87 1.05
C ASN A 41 22.05 11.29 1.20
N LEU A 42 21.27 11.80 0.24
CA LEU A 42 20.64 13.14 0.30
C LEU A 42 19.73 13.32 1.54
N PHE A 43 19.06 12.26 1.98
CA PHE A 43 18.20 12.26 3.17
C PHE A 43 18.93 11.87 4.47
N THR A 44 20.23 11.53 4.41
CA THR A 44 20.98 10.96 5.55
C THR A 44 22.38 11.56 5.78
N PHE A 45 22.85 12.47 4.92
CA PHE A 45 24.14 13.13 5.09
C PHE A 45 24.14 14.05 6.32
N LYS A 46 25.28 14.09 7.03
CA LYS A 46 25.52 15.04 8.12
C LYS A 46 26.05 16.33 7.52
N SER A 47 25.26 17.39 7.59
CA SER A 47 25.62 18.70 7.02
C SER A 47 26.86 19.32 7.67
N ILE A 48 27.69 19.99 6.86
CA ILE A 48 28.74 20.89 7.35
C ILE A 48 28.21 22.05 8.21
N ALA A 49 26.96 22.45 8.05
CA ALA A 49 26.29 23.43 8.91
C ALA A 49 25.81 22.84 10.26
N GLY A 50 26.00 21.53 10.50
CA GLY A 50 25.72 20.87 11.78
C GLY A 50 24.29 20.30 11.90
N GLY A 51 24.00 19.65 13.04
CA GLY A 51 22.76 18.88 13.29
C GLY A 51 21.49 19.70 13.55
N SER A 52 21.60 21.03 13.58
CA SER A 52 20.50 22.00 13.65
C SER A 52 20.39 22.86 12.38
N SER A 53 20.97 22.37 11.28
CA SER A 53 20.88 22.98 9.95
C SER A 53 19.50 22.81 9.32
N GLN A 54 19.23 23.53 8.24
CA GLN A 54 17.93 23.47 7.55
C GLN A 54 17.72 22.12 6.90
N ALA A 55 18.78 21.54 6.31
CA ALA A 55 18.76 20.17 5.82
C ALA A 55 18.52 19.16 6.96
N SER A 56 19.18 19.28 8.11
CA SER A 56 18.92 18.39 9.25
C SER A 56 17.50 18.51 9.83
N GLU A 57 16.88 19.70 9.81
CA GLU A 57 15.46 19.84 10.19
C GLU A 57 14.49 19.22 9.18
N LEU A 58 14.83 19.23 7.89
CA LEU A 58 14.04 18.57 6.84
C LEU A 58 14.23 17.06 6.85
N GLN A 59 15.44 16.53 7.06
CA GLN A 59 15.71 15.10 7.16
C GLN A 59 14.94 14.41 8.31
N LYS A 60 14.68 15.14 9.42
CA LYS A 60 13.83 14.66 10.53
C LYS A 60 12.36 14.43 10.12
N ARG A 61 11.89 15.17 9.12
CA ARG A 61 10.51 15.12 8.59
C ARG A 61 10.41 14.24 7.34
N PHE A 62 11.48 14.20 6.55
CA PHE A 62 11.62 13.43 5.32
C PHE A 62 12.81 12.48 5.39
N PRO A 63 12.66 11.27 5.96
CA PRO A 63 13.75 10.30 6.10
C PRO A 63 14.19 9.64 4.77
N ASN A 64 13.41 9.80 3.70
CA ASN A 64 13.64 9.22 2.37
C ASN A 64 12.86 9.97 1.27
N SER A 65 13.07 9.60 0.01
CA SER A 65 12.32 10.09 -1.16
C SER A 65 10.80 9.98 -0.99
N ASP A 66 10.35 8.84 -0.49
CA ASP A 66 8.95 8.42 -0.56
C ASP A 66 8.08 9.22 0.41
N SER A 67 8.67 9.69 1.52
CA SER A 67 8.03 10.61 2.47
C SER A 67 7.59 11.95 1.83
N LEU A 68 8.18 12.36 0.70
CA LEU A 68 7.73 13.53 -0.07
C LEU A 68 6.40 13.29 -0.82
N SER A 69 5.82 12.08 -0.78
CA SER A 69 4.46 11.80 -1.25
C SER A 69 3.38 12.47 -0.40
N ILE A 70 3.70 12.89 0.83
CA ILE A 70 2.76 13.44 1.80
C ILE A 70 1.98 14.68 1.30
N PHE A 71 2.59 15.49 0.42
CA PHE A 71 1.91 16.62 -0.24
C PHE A 71 0.74 16.16 -1.12
N ALA A 72 0.88 15.03 -1.81
CA ALA A 72 -0.18 14.42 -2.60
C ALA A 72 -1.24 13.75 -1.72
N GLU A 73 -0.82 13.03 -0.66
CA GLU A 73 -1.75 12.42 0.30
C GLU A 73 -2.65 13.45 1.00
N TYR A 74 -2.10 14.62 1.32
CA TYR A 74 -2.79 15.74 1.93
C TYR A 74 -3.79 16.37 0.96
N ALA A 75 -3.35 16.78 -0.23
CA ALA A 75 -4.20 17.50 -1.18
C ALA A 75 -5.42 16.69 -1.63
N GLN A 76 -5.25 15.38 -1.88
CA GLN A 76 -6.33 14.46 -2.24
C GLN A 76 -7.44 14.38 -1.17
N ARG A 77 -7.09 14.52 0.11
CA ARG A 77 -7.99 14.38 1.25
C ARG A 77 -8.56 15.71 1.77
N HIS A 78 -7.73 16.76 1.80
CA HIS A 78 -8.11 18.07 2.34
C HIS A 78 -8.99 18.85 1.36
N HIS A 79 -8.78 18.71 0.05
CA HIS A 79 -9.48 19.46 -0.99
C HIS A 79 -9.90 18.61 -2.22
N PRO A 80 -10.71 17.54 -2.04
CA PRO A 80 -11.14 16.68 -3.16
C PRO A 80 -11.88 17.45 -4.26
N GLU A 81 -12.65 18.49 -3.91
CA GLU A 81 -13.38 19.37 -4.85
C GLU A 81 -12.49 20.36 -5.62
N ARG A 82 -11.18 20.41 -5.33
CA ARG A 82 -10.21 21.32 -6.00
C ARG A 82 -8.97 20.51 -6.41
N PRO A 83 -8.97 19.86 -7.60
CA PRO A 83 -7.81 19.10 -8.05
C PRO A 83 -6.57 19.99 -8.15
N PRO A 84 -5.39 19.50 -7.75
CA PRO A 84 -4.16 20.29 -7.72
C PRO A 84 -3.70 20.66 -9.14
N VAL A 85 -3.02 21.81 -9.26
CA VAL A 85 -2.54 22.36 -10.55
C VAL A 85 -1.54 21.43 -11.25
N ALA A 86 -0.80 20.62 -10.48
CA ALA A 86 0.04 19.52 -10.95
C ALA A 86 -0.14 18.33 -10.00
N SER A 87 -0.34 17.12 -10.53
CA SER A 87 -0.56 15.91 -9.71
C SER A 87 0.72 15.35 -9.10
N SER A 88 1.87 15.73 -9.66
CA SER A 88 3.20 15.30 -9.20
C SER A 88 3.70 15.98 -7.91
N PHE A 89 3.14 17.14 -7.52
CA PHE A 89 3.66 18.02 -6.46
C PHE A 89 5.15 18.34 -6.62
N ILE A 90 5.59 18.46 -7.88
CA ILE A 90 6.99 18.68 -8.23
C ILE A 90 7.52 20.02 -7.69
N PHE A 91 6.68 21.05 -7.55
CA PHE A 91 7.11 22.35 -7.03
C PHE A 91 7.47 22.29 -5.54
N GLU A 92 6.60 21.68 -4.74
CA GLU A 92 6.79 21.44 -3.30
C GLU A 92 8.03 20.58 -3.04
N LYS A 93 8.18 19.50 -3.81
CA LYS A 93 9.34 18.61 -3.78
C LYS A 93 10.64 19.37 -4.08
N ILE A 94 10.66 20.17 -5.14
CA ILE A 94 11.84 20.95 -5.54
C ILE A 94 12.22 21.98 -4.46
N LEU A 95 11.26 22.65 -3.81
CA LEU A 95 11.55 23.57 -2.70
C LEU A 95 12.23 22.86 -1.52
N VAL A 96 11.70 21.72 -1.08
CA VAL A 96 12.26 20.94 0.03
C VAL A 96 13.64 20.38 -0.33
N LEU A 97 13.75 19.74 -1.49
CA LEU A 97 14.99 19.14 -1.99
C LEU A 97 16.08 20.20 -2.24
N GLY A 98 15.72 21.45 -2.55
CA GLY A 98 16.67 22.54 -2.76
C GLY A 98 17.56 22.83 -1.55
N PHE A 99 17.02 22.74 -0.33
CA PHE A 99 17.80 22.86 0.91
C PHE A 99 18.73 21.67 1.12
N LEU A 100 18.21 20.44 0.96
CA LEU A 100 19.02 19.23 1.08
C LEU A 100 20.18 19.26 0.09
N MET A 101 19.92 19.64 -1.16
CA MET A 101 20.91 19.67 -2.24
C MET A 101 21.96 20.77 -2.04
N ARG A 102 21.59 21.97 -1.56
CA ARG A 102 22.56 23.02 -1.18
C ARG A 102 23.57 22.51 -0.18
N GLU A 103 23.06 22.03 0.96
CA GLU A 103 23.90 21.61 2.08
C GLU A 103 24.67 20.32 1.76
N TRP A 104 24.11 19.44 0.91
CA TRP A 104 24.81 18.25 0.40
C TRP A 104 25.97 18.64 -0.53
N PHE A 105 25.79 19.58 -1.46
CA PHE A 105 26.87 20.09 -2.34
C PHE A 105 28.03 20.64 -1.49
N ALA A 106 27.71 21.54 -0.55
CA ALA A 106 28.69 22.13 0.36
C ALA A 106 29.42 21.07 1.22
N THR A 107 28.68 20.07 1.71
CA THR A 107 29.23 18.96 2.50
C THR A 107 30.13 18.06 1.64
N LYS A 108 29.78 17.81 0.38
CA LYS A 108 30.61 17.03 -0.56
C LYS A 108 31.91 17.74 -0.90
N MET A 109 31.88 19.05 -1.15
CA MET A 109 33.12 19.85 -1.32
C MET A 109 34.02 19.70 -0.09
N ALA A 110 33.48 19.93 1.11
CA ALA A 110 34.25 19.84 2.35
C ALA A 110 34.82 18.43 2.66
N GLN A 111 34.22 17.37 2.10
CA GLN A 111 34.65 15.98 2.22
C GLN A 111 35.62 15.52 1.12
N THR A 112 36.01 16.41 0.19
CA THR A 112 36.92 16.09 -0.92
C THR A 112 38.09 17.09 -0.97
N PRO A 113 39.21 16.79 -0.30
CA PRO A 113 40.42 17.63 -0.31
C PRO A 113 40.99 17.88 -1.71
N GLU A 114 40.70 17.02 -2.68
CA GLU A 114 41.11 17.15 -4.08
C GLU A 114 40.51 18.41 -4.73
N ILE A 115 39.31 18.85 -4.32
CA ILE A 115 38.72 20.13 -4.74
C ILE A 115 39.44 21.31 -4.08
N ALA A 116 39.84 21.20 -2.81
CA ALA A 116 40.62 22.24 -2.14
C ALA A 116 41.94 22.51 -2.89
N ASN A 117 42.60 21.42 -3.34
CA ASN A 117 43.83 21.46 -4.10
C ASN A 117 43.65 22.02 -5.51
N SER A 118 42.60 21.64 -6.24
CA SER A 118 42.36 22.12 -7.62
C SER A 118 41.95 23.59 -7.68
N LEU A 119 41.34 24.12 -6.61
CA LEU A 119 40.99 25.55 -6.49
C LEU A 119 42.16 26.43 -6.01
N GLU A 120 43.21 25.85 -5.41
CA GLU A 120 44.22 26.58 -4.63
C GLU A 120 44.87 27.73 -5.40
N GLU A 121 45.44 27.48 -6.59
CA GLU A 121 46.14 28.50 -7.38
C GLU A 121 45.23 29.69 -7.74
N SER A 122 43.99 29.40 -8.17
CA SER A 122 43.00 30.41 -8.52
C SER A 122 42.56 31.24 -7.30
N VAL A 123 42.36 30.58 -6.15
CA VAL A 123 41.97 31.24 -4.89
C VAL A 123 43.10 32.12 -4.36
N LEU A 124 44.35 31.65 -4.39
CA LEU A 124 45.52 32.43 -3.99
C LEU A 124 45.69 33.68 -4.86
N THR A 125 45.47 33.57 -6.18
CA THR A 125 45.43 34.75 -7.07
C THR A 125 44.31 35.72 -6.69
N LYS A 126 43.08 35.22 -6.46
CA LYS A 126 41.93 36.05 -6.06
C LYS A 126 42.16 36.73 -4.70
N PHE A 127 42.79 36.06 -3.73
CA PHE A 127 43.13 36.66 -2.43
C PHE A 127 44.16 37.81 -2.56
N LYS A 128 45.11 37.72 -3.51
CA LYS A 128 46.00 38.84 -3.86
C LYS A 128 45.22 39.99 -4.50
N SER A 129 44.39 39.69 -5.50
CA SER A 129 43.53 40.69 -6.15
C SER A 129 42.57 41.39 -5.19
N TYR A 130 42.07 40.71 -4.16
CA TYR A 130 41.33 41.35 -3.08
C TYR A 130 42.19 42.41 -2.38
N LYS A 131 43.41 42.07 -1.95
CA LYS A 131 44.32 43.04 -1.30
C LYS A 131 44.61 44.24 -2.19
N ASP A 132 44.90 44.01 -3.46
CA ASP A 132 45.25 45.05 -4.42
C ASP A 132 44.08 45.99 -4.71
N PHE A 133 42.86 45.46 -4.90
CA PHE A 133 41.66 46.27 -5.14
C PHE A 133 41.13 46.94 -3.87
N ARG A 134 41.26 46.30 -2.70
CA ARG A 134 40.81 46.83 -1.40
C ARG A 134 41.55 48.11 -0.98
N ALA A 135 42.69 48.41 -1.60
CA ALA A 135 43.40 49.66 -1.44
C ALA A 135 42.66 50.89 -2.04
N PHE A 136 41.69 50.69 -2.94
CA PHE A 136 40.93 51.77 -3.59
C PHE A 136 39.42 51.49 -3.80
N MET A 137 38.95 50.27 -3.55
CA MET A 137 37.54 49.89 -3.56
C MET A 137 37.02 49.64 -2.15
N GLU A 138 35.73 49.89 -1.93
CA GLU A 138 35.11 49.56 -0.66
C GLU A 138 34.82 48.06 -0.53
N LYS A 139 34.88 47.56 0.71
CA LYS A 139 34.67 46.14 1.00
C LYS A 139 33.34 45.62 0.42
N GLY A 140 32.28 46.42 0.55
CA GLY A 140 30.95 46.07 0.04
C GLY A 140 30.91 45.86 -1.48
N GLU A 141 31.74 46.57 -2.24
CA GLU A 141 31.84 46.41 -3.70
C GLU A 141 32.51 45.08 -4.04
N LEU A 142 33.64 44.76 -3.39
CA LEU A 142 34.36 43.51 -3.59
C LEU A 142 33.51 42.29 -3.18
N LEU A 143 32.77 42.38 -2.07
CA LEU A 143 31.83 41.34 -1.63
C LEU A 143 30.59 41.19 -2.55
N SER A 144 30.35 42.13 -3.46
CA SER A 144 29.27 42.06 -4.47
C SER A 144 29.72 41.54 -5.85
N GLY A 145 31.03 41.38 -6.06
CA GLY A 145 31.60 40.89 -7.33
C GLY A 145 31.43 39.37 -7.55
N PRO A 146 31.95 38.82 -8.67
CA PRO A 146 31.87 37.39 -8.97
C PRO A 146 32.51 36.50 -7.91
N GLU A 147 33.57 36.99 -7.26
CA GLU A 147 34.26 36.35 -6.14
C GLU A 147 33.58 36.56 -4.77
N GLY A 148 32.43 37.23 -4.71
CA GLY A 148 31.79 37.68 -3.47
C GLY A 148 31.58 36.60 -2.41
N VAL A 149 31.24 35.36 -2.82
CA VAL A 149 31.13 34.21 -1.91
C VAL A 149 32.49 33.81 -1.35
N LEU A 150 33.51 33.67 -2.21
CA LEU A 150 34.88 33.34 -1.79
C LEU A 150 35.46 34.40 -0.84
N TYR A 151 35.22 35.68 -1.12
CA TYR A 151 35.70 36.78 -0.28
C TYR A 151 34.93 36.88 1.04
N LYS A 152 33.59 36.79 1.04
CA LYS A 152 32.76 36.82 2.25
C LYS A 152 33.13 35.70 3.22
N ALA A 153 33.39 34.49 2.70
CA ALA A 153 33.78 33.34 3.51
C ALA A 153 35.13 33.52 4.22
N ASN A 154 36.00 34.38 3.69
CA ASN A 154 37.37 34.58 4.17
C ASN A 154 37.61 36.02 4.66
N GLU A 155 36.54 36.81 4.85
CA GLU A 155 36.57 38.26 5.05
C GLU A 155 37.51 38.69 6.19
N GLN A 156 37.45 38.00 7.34
CA GLN A 156 38.30 38.28 8.49
C GLN A 156 39.81 38.17 8.14
N PHE A 157 40.20 37.12 7.42
CA PHE A 157 41.58 36.89 6.99
C PHE A 157 41.99 37.86 5.87
N LEU A 158 41.07 38.20 4.98
CA LEU A 158 41.33 39.12 3.86
C LEU A 158 41.53 40.57 4.32
N GLU A 159 40.73 41.08 5.25
CA GLU A 159 40.98 42.41 5.84
C GLU A 159 42.26 42.41 6.69
N TYR A 160 42.63 41.30 7.35
CA TYR A 160 43.93 41.14 8.01
C TYR A 160 45.09 41.14 7.00
N LEU A 161 44.98 40.39 5.90
CA LEU A 161 45.94 40.35 4.80
C LEU A 161 46.17 41.74 4.19
N CYS A 162 45.11 42.56 4.07
CA CYS A 162 45.22 43.96 3.62
C CYS A 162 46.07 44.80 4.58
N GLN A 163 45.87 44.63 5.90
CA GLN A 163 46.61 45.36 6.94
C GLN A 163 47.99 44.78 7.24
N HIS A 164 48.32 43.57 6.78
CA HIS A 164 49.57 42.89 7.06
C HIS A 164 50.76 43.50 6.27
N PRO A 165 51.91 43.80 6.92
CA PRO A 165 52.21 43.59 8.35
C PRO A 165 51.64 44.72 9.24
N LYS A 166 50.68 44.37 10.12
CA LYS A 166 49.93 45.33 10.93
C LYS A 166 50.74 45.82 12.12
N GLN A 167 50.92 47.13 12.23
CA GLN A 167 51.58 47.77 13.37
C GLN A 167 50.56 48.08 14.48
N GLY A 168 50.74 47.50 15.67
CA GLY A 168 49.88 47.73 16.84
C GLY A 168 49.50 46.45 17.57
N GLY A 169 48.53 46.57 18.48
CA GLY A 169 47.91 45.40 19.13
C GLY A 169 46.99 44.65 18.16
N LEU A 170 47.07 43.34 18.15
CA LEU A 170 46.17 42.46 17.41
C LEU A 170 44.99 42.03 18.29
N ASN A 171 43.82 41.89 17.70
CA ASN A 171 42.71 41.19 18.36
C ASN A 171 42.90 39.64 18.29
N PRO A 172 42.12 38.81 19.01
CA PRO A 172 42.32 37.36 19.03
C PRO A 172 42.25 36.67 17.66
N ASP A 173 41.42 37.16 16.73
CA ASP A 173 41.31 36.62 15.38
C ASP A 173 42.52 37.01 14.52
N GLU A 174 42.96 38.26 14.60
CA GLU A 174 44.19 38.74 13.95
C GLU A 174 45.43 38.01 14.49
N GLN A 175 45.42 37.64 15.78
CA GLN A 175 46.48 36.87 16.41
C GLN A 175 46.52 35.41 15.91
N ARG A 176 45.37 34.77 15.60
CA ARG A 176 45.38 33.45 14.93
C ARG A 176 45.91 33.57 13.49
N PHE A 177 45.51 34.60 12.75
CA PHE A 177 45.97 34.78 11.36
C PHE A 177 47.47 35.06 11.25
N LYS A 178 48.06 35.78 12.22
CA LYS A 178 49.52 36.02 12.27
C LYS A 178 50.34 34.73 12.20
N GLN A 179 49.85 33.61 12.75
CA GLN A 179 50.60 32.36 12.74
C GLN A 179 50.84 31.84 11.31
N TYR A 180 49.91 32.01 10.37
CA TYR A 180 50.10 31.52 9.00
C TYR A 180 51.28 32.20 8.28
N PHE A 181 51.59 33.45 8.62
CA PHE A 181 52.73 34.20 8.10
C PHE A 181 54.03 33.84 8.83
N ALA A 182 53.99 33.69 10.16
CA ALA A 182 55.13 33.25 10.95
C ALA A 182 55.60 31.82 10.58
N ASP A 183 54.67 30.86 10.47
CA ASP A 183 54.91 29.49 9.97
C ASP A 183 55.54 29.48 8.57
N ALA A 184 55.29 30.52 7.76
CA ALA A 184 55.75 30.67 6.39
C ALA A 184 57.05 31.49 6.25
N ASN A 185 57.69 31.93 7.34
CA ASN A 185 58.80 32.89 7.33
C ASN A 185 58.48 34.18 6.55
N GLU A 186 57.28 34.73 6.76
CA GLU A 186 56.72 35.91 6.07
C GLU A 186 56.58 35.76 4.52
N ASN A 187 56.70 34.53 3.98
CA ASN A 187 56.36 34.25 2.59
C ASN A 187 54.83 34.27 2.42
N VAL A 188 54.32 35.33 1.79
CA VAL A 188 52.87 35.55 1.58
C VAL A 188 52.20 34.38 0.87
N ASP A 189 52.80 33.83 -0.18
CA ASP A 189 52.16 32.76 -0.99
C ASP A 189 52.01 31.46 -0.19
N LEU A 190 53.03 31.11 0.59
CA LEU A 190 52.98 29.98 1.52
C LEU A 190 52.02 30.26 2.70
N ALA A 191 51.91 31.50 3.17
CA ALA A 191 50.94 31.89 4.19
C ALA A 191 49.49 31.78 3.69
N LEU A 192 49.19 32.25 2.48
CA LEU A 192 47.90 32.10 1.82
C LEU A 192 47.54 30.62 1.60
N LYS A 193 48.50 29.81 1.14
CA LYS A 193 48.34 28.35 1.01
C LYS A 193 48.03 27.68 2.35
N ASN A 194 48.82 28.00 3.38
CA ASN A 194 48.63 27.46 4.73
C ASN A 194 47.24 27.84 5.30
N PHE A 195 46.80 29.08 5.13
CA PHE A 195 45.45 29.50 5.52
C PHE A 195 44.36 28.75 4.76
N TRP A 196 44.44 28.68 3.42
CA TRP A 196 43.44 28.02 2.58
C TRP A 196 43.23 26.55 2.98
N GLN A 197 44.33 25.81 3.12
CA GLN A 197 44.32 24.39 3.43
C GLN A 197 43.92 24.06 4.88
N ARG A 198 44.21 24.97 5.85
CA ARG A 198 43.91 24.75 7.28
C ARG A 198 42.56 25.31 7.73
N GLU A 199 42.06 26.38 7.11
CA GLU A 199 40.86 27.11 7.56
C GLU A 199 39.97 27.59 6.40
N GLY A 200 40.56 28.27 5.41
CA GLY A 200 39.81 29.03 4.40
C GLY A 200 38.89 28.20 3.50
N TYR A 201 39.31 26.98 3.09
CA TYR A 201 38.46 26.09 2.29
C TYR A 201 37.22 25.61 3.06
N GLN A 202 37.37 25.31 4.35
CA GLN A 202 36.26 24.89 5.21
C GLN A 202 35.31 26.06 5.50
N ASN A 203 35.81 27.28 5.61
CA ASN A 203 34.97 28.48 5.71
C ASN A 203 34.19 28.73 4.41
N TYR A 204 34.82 28.56 3.24
CA TYR A 204 34.18 28.66 1.93
C TYR A 204 33.06 27.62 1.76
N CYS A 205 33.29 26.36 2.13
CA CYS A 205 32.26 25.32 2.07
C CYS A 205 31.09 25.61 3.03
N LYS A 206 31.35 26.13 4.25
CA LYS A 206 30.29 26.55 5.18
C LYS A 206 29.40 27.65 4.60
N LEU A 207 29.99 28.67 3.97
CA LEU A 207 29.19 29.76 3.40
C LEU A 207 28.33 29.30 2.21
N ILE A 208 28.78 28.32 1.42
CA ILE A 208 27.96 27.72 0.36
C ILE A 208 26.72 27.02 0.94
N ALA A 209 26.84 26.40 2.12
CA ALA A 209 25.74 25.77 2.84
C ALA A 209 24.73 26.78 3.42
N GLU A 210 25.12 28.04 3.66
CA GLU A 210 24.23 29.04 4.27
C GLU A 210 23.02 29.39 3.37
N PRO A 211 21.81 29.47 3.94
CA PRO A 211 20.59 29.78 3.18
C PRO A 211 20.51 31.27 2.85
N ASN A 212 19.91 31.60 1.70
CA ASN A 212 19.89 32.97 1.14
C ASN A 212 21.29 33.53 0.84
N ILE A 213 22.31 32.68 0.74
CA ILE A 213 23.54 33.01 0.03
C ILE A 213 23.34 32.66 -1.43
N LYS A 214 23.39 33.68 -2.27
CA LYS A 214 23.29 33.57 -3.72
C LYS A 214 24.60 33.03 -4.29
N LEU A 215 24.50 31.92 -5.00
CA LEU A 215 25.65 31.24 -5.60
C LEU A 215 25.69 31.48 -7.11
N SER A 216 26.88 31.70 -7.66
CA SER A 216 27.11 31.63 -9.09
C SER A 216 27.34 30.17 -9.51
N TYR A 217 27.64 29.96 -10.79
CA TYR A 217 28.06 28.63 -11.27
C TYR A 217 29.46 28.24 -10.77
N ILE A 218 30.27 29.20 -10.31
CA ILE A 218 31.66 28.98 -9.86
C ILE A 218 31.67 28.15 -8.57
N GLU A 219 30.77 28.44 -7.63
CA GLU A 219 30.70 27.75 -6.33
C GLU A 219 30.30 26.28 -6.48
N VAL A 220 29.38 25.98 -7.40
CA VAL A 220 28.79 24.64 -7.59
C VAL A 220 29.53 23.79 -8.63
N LYS A 221 30.28 24.42 -9.54
CA LYS A 221 31.00 23.76 -10.64
C LYS A 221 31.88 22.57 -10.20
N PRO A 222 32.70 22.64 -9.12
CA PRO A 222 33.58 21.53 -8.74
C PRO A 222 32.84 20.24 -8.40
N VAL A 223 31.61 20.34 -7.87
CA VAL A 223 30.76 19.17 -7.58
C VAL A 223 30.12 18.62 -8.86
N ILE A 224 29.72 19.49 -9.79
CA ILE A 224 29.21 19.07 -11.11
C ILE A 224 30.29 18.30 -11.90
N GLU A 225 31.54 18.79 -11.87
CA GLU A 225 32.69 18.10 -12.46
C GLU A 225 33.01 16.77 -11.76
N MET A 226 33.00 16.73 -10.42
CA MET A 226 33.13 15.48 -9.63
C MET A 226 32.08 14.43 -10.02
N LEU A 227 30.82 14.85 -10.16
CA LEU A 227 29.70 13.95 -10.50
C LEU A 227 29.69 13.54 -11.97
N GLY A 228 30.57 14.11 -12.81
CA GLY A 228 30.60 13.86 -14.24
C GLY A 228 29.30 14.26 -14.96
N GLN A 229 28.54 15.21 -14.40
CA GLN A 229 27.31 15.72 -14.99
C GLN A 229 27.65 16.68 -16.14
N PRO A 230 27.28 16.39 -17.41
CA PRO A 230 27.50 17.34 -18.48
C PRO A 230 26.58 18.56 -18.28
N LEU A 231 27.14 19.77 -18.29
CA LEU A 231 26.42 21.03 -18.02
C LEU A 231 26.90 22.13 -18.97
N ALA A 232 25.98 22.73 -19.73
CA ALA A 232 26.25 23.99 -20.41
C ALA A 232 25.45 25.13 -19.78
N ILE A 233 26.08 26.29 -19.66
CA ILE A 233 25.46 27.53 -19.19
C ILE A 233 25.65 28.58 -20.27
N TYR A 234 24.54 29.10 -20.78
CA TYR A 234 24.49 30.12 -21.83
C TYR A 234 24.03 31.47 -21.28
N ASP A 235 24.64 32.57 -21.73
CA ASP A 235 24.22 33.92 -21.34
C ASP A 235 22.82 34.25 -21.88
N ALA A 236 21.94 34.75 -21.01
CA ALA A 236 20.54 35.00 -21.35
C ALA A 236 20.29 36.09 -22.40
N GLY A 237 21.18 37.09 -22.52
CA GLY A 237 21.04 38.22 -23.42
C GLY A 237 21.70 38.01 -24.78
N ASN A 238 22.94 37.52 -24.79
CA ASN A 238 23.78 37.37 -25.99
C ASN A 238 23.94 35.92 -26.50
N ARG A 239 23.50 34.92 -25.73
CA ARG A 239 23.55 33.47 -26.06
C ARG A 239 24.96 32.87 -26.21
N SER A 240 26.00 33.55 -25.75
CA SER A 240 27.34 32.96 -25.65
C SER A 240 27.40 31.86 -24.59
N THR A 241 28.35 30.93 -24.72
CA THR A 241 28.63 29.92 -23.70
C THR A 241 29.45 30.56 -22.58
N ILE A 242 28.89 30.59 -21.36
CA ILE A 242 29.57 31.02 -20.13
C ILE A 242 30.47 29.88 -19.62
N THR A 243 29.96 28.65 -19.63
CA THR A 243 30.76 27.45 -19.38
C THR A 243 30.14 26.23 -20.09
N ASP A 244 30.98 25.29 -20.49
CA ASP A 244 30.58 23.97 -20.97
C ASP A 244 31.45 22.94 -20.24
N ILE A 245 30.81 22.14 -19.38
CA ILE A 245 31.44 21.10 -18.57
C ILE A 245 31.19 19.77 -19.29
N PRO A 246 32.25 19.08 -19.76
CA PRO A 246 32.12 17.72 -20.26
C PRO A 246 31.80 16.76 -19.11
N GLY A 247 31.11 15.67 -19.41
CA GLY A 247 30.73 14.66 -18.43
C GLY A 247 30.57 13.29 -19.04
N ASN A 248 30.00 12.37 -18.27
CA ASN A 248 29.67 11.02 -18.73
C ASN A 248 28.64 11.08 -19.86
N GLY A 249 28.98 10.57 -21.05
CA GLY A 249 28.10 10.58 -22.23
C GLY A 249 26.81 9.78 -22.08
N SER A 250 26.69 8.94 -21.05
CA SER A 250 25.44 8.24 -20.68
C SER A 250 24.48 9.11 -19.86
N ILE A 251 24.92 10.25 -19.32
CA ILE A 251 24.09 11.19 -18.56
C ILE A 251 23.56 12.27 -19.52
N PRO A 252 22.25 12.53 -19.59
CA PRO A 252 21.68 13.65 -20.35
C PRO A 252 22.35 14.97 -20.01
N LYS A 253 22.70 15.77 -21.03
CA LYS A 253 23.31 17.09 -20.80
C LYS A 253 22.30 18.07 -20.22
N MET A 254 22.72 18.75 -19.17
CA MET A 254 21.99 19.84 -18.54
C MET A 254 22.27 21.14 -19.31
N ASP A 255 21.42 21.47 -20.28
CA ASP A 255 21.48 22.77 -20.97
C ASP A 255 20.76 23.84 -20.13
N THR A 256 21.44 24.92 -19.76
CA THR A 256 20.86 26.02 -18.96
C THR A 256 21.18 27.40 -19.53
N LYS A 257 20.33 28.36 -19.18
CA LYS A 257 20.48 29.78 -19.53
C LYS A 257 20.55 30.59 -18.24
N LEU A 258 21.51 31.49 -18.13
CA LEU A 258 21.77 32.30 -16.93
C LEU A 258 21.62 33.78 -17.26
N HIS A 259 20.75 34.49 -16.53
CA HIS A 259 20.71 35.95 -16.55
C HIS A 259 21.70 36.48 -15.50
N VAL A 260 22.91 36.81 -15.96
CA VAL A 260 24.09 37.02 -15.10
C VAL A 260 23.87 38.07 -14.02
N LEU A 261 23.29 39.23 -14.36
CA LEU A 261 23.03 40.32 -13.42
C LEU A 261 22.01 39.97 -12.32
N GLU A 262 21.09 39.05 -12.61
CA GLU A 262 20.11 38.56 -11.63
C GLU A 262 20.55 37.26 -10.95
N GLY A 263 21.66 36.65 -11.37
CA GLY A 263 22.09 35.31 -10.95
C GLY A 263 21.02 34.23 -11.15
N HIS A 264 20.14 34.40 -12.13
CA HIS A 264 18.89 33.64 -12.27
C HIS A 264 18.94 32.62 -13.41
N TYR A 265 18.53 31.38 -13.12
CA TYR A 265 18.69 30.24 -14.03
C TYR A 265 17.38 29.82 -14.69
N TYR A 266 17.51 29.38 -15.94
CA TYR A 266 16.45 28.79 -16.75
C TYR A 266 16.93 27.43 -17.29
N LEU A 267 16.07 26.41 -17.25
CA LEU A 267 16.36 25.06 -17.75
C LEU A 267 15.88 24.91 -19.21
N LEU A 268 16.75 24.55 -20.15
CA LEU A 268 16.32 24.27 -21.52
C LEU A 268 15.67 22.89 -21.58
N ARG A 269 14.41 22.85 -22.03
CA ARG A 269 13.60 21.63 -22.13
C ARG A 269 14.13 20.68 -23.21
N THR A 270 13.61 19.46 -23.21
CA THR A 270 13.80 18.40 -24.21
C THR A 270 12.50 17.60 -24.31
N ASP A 271 12.28 16.88 -25.41
CA ASP A 271 11.06 16.09 -25.63
C ASP A 271 10.74 15.11 -24.47
N LYS A 272 11.76 14.56 -23.81
CA LYS A 272 11.61 13.75 -22.58
C LYS A 272 11.12 14.56 -21.38
N THR A 273 11.72 15.72 -21.15
CA THR A 273 11.51 16.52 -19.93
C THR A 273 10.24 17.38 -19.99
N GLU A 274 9.71 17.65 -21.18
CA GLU A 274 8.64 18.60 -21.45
C GLU A 274 7.40 18.45 -20.55
N HIS A 275 6.94 17.21 -20.31
CA HIS A 275 5.75 16.96 -19.51
C HIS A 275 5.92 17.39 -18.04
N LEU A 276 7.00 16.96 -17.37
CA LEU A 276 7.24 17.30 -15.96
C LEU A 276 7.63 18.77 -15.78
N LEU A 277 8.37 19.34 -16.74
CA LEU A 277 8.71 20.76 -16.73
C LEU A 277 7.47 21.64 -16.98
N GLY A 278 6.51 21.17 -17.79
CA GLY A 278 5.20 21.78 -17.99
C GLY A 278 4.22 21.61 -16.82
N GLU A 279 4.38 20.57 -15.99
CA GLU A 279 3.75 20.50 -14.65
C GLU A 279 4.31 21.58 -13.72
N TYR A 280 5.64 21.61 -13.57
CA TYR A 280 6.32 22.57 -12.69
C TYR A 280 6.03 24.02 -13.07
N GLU A 281 6.02 24.36 -14.37
CA GLU A 281 5.74 25.72 -14.83
C GLU A 281 4.32 26.18 -14.47
N ARG A 282 3.31 25.29 -14.55
CA ARG A 282 1.94 25.60 -14.14
C ARG A 282 1.87 25.87 -12.64
N SER A 283 2.52 25.04 -11.82
CA SER A 283 2.62 25.28 -10.38
C SER A 283 3.36 26.58 -10.06
N LEU A 284 4.52 26.86 -10.67
CA LEU A 284 5.25 28.12 -10.45
C LEU A 284 4.38 29.35 -10.79
N LYS A 285 3.61 29.31 -11.88
CA LYS A 285 2.69 30.39 -12.25
C LYS A 285 1.60 30.60 -11.19
N GLN A 286 1.02 29.53 -10.64
CA GLN A 286 0.05 29.63 -9.54
C GLN A 286 0.70 30.18 -8.26
N TYR A 287 1.87 29.66 -7.87
CA TYR A 287 2.63 30.09 -6.69
C TYR A 287 3.01 31.58 -6.76
N THR A 288 3.48 32.06 -7.92
CA THR A 288 3.81 33.47 -8.14
C THR A 288 2.57 34.36 -7.96
N LYS A 289 1.46 34.01 -8.61
CA LYS A 289 0.18 34.73 -8.51
C LYS A 289 -0.36 34.75 -7.08
N GLU A 290 -0.47 33.59 -6.42
CA GLU A 290 -1.02 33.51 -5.07
C GLU A 290 -0.12 34.21 -4.04
N ARG A 291 1.21 34.24 -4.26
CA ARG A 291 2.15 35.05 -3.46
C ARG A 291 1.91 36.55 -3.65
N GLU A 292 1.69 37.01 -4.88
CA GLU A 292 1.37 38.42 -5.16
C GLU A 292 0.06 38.82 -4.47
N GLU A 293 -1.00 38.02 -4.60
CA GLU A 293 -2.27 38.23 -3.89
C GLU A 293 -2.09 38.25 -2.35
N VAL A 294 -1.22 37.41 -1.77
CA VAL A 294 -0.89 37.42 -0.33
C VAL A 294 -0.14 38.70 0.08
N LEU A 295 0.74 39.20 -0.78
CA LEU A 295 1.54 40.39 -0.50
C LEU A 295 0.74 41.69 -0.63
N GLU A 296 -0.35 41.70 -1.41
CA GLU A 296 -1.28 42.84 -1.52
C GLU A 296 -2.27 42.94 -0.35
N VAL A 297 -2.53 41.85 0.39
CA VAL A 297 -3.52 41.85 1.49
C VAL A 297 -3.16 42.83 2.61
N VAL A 298 -4.06 43.78 2.87
CA VAL A 298 -4.02 44.64 4.07
C VAL A 298 -4.58 43.86 5.26
N GLY A 299 -3.75 43.62 6.28
CA GLY A 299 -4.12 42.85 7.47
C GLY A 299 -3.30 41.57 7.62
N ASN A 300 -3.95 40.46 7.97
CA ASN A 300 -3.27 39.20 8.29
C ASN A 300 -2.84 38.43 7.03
N LYS A 301 -1.66 38.76 6.50
CA LYS A 301 -1.07 38.09 5.32
C LYS A 301 -0.79 36.60 5.55
N LEU A 302 -0.49 36.17 6.78
CA LEU A 302 -0.29 34.75 7.10
C LEU A 302 -1.59 33.96 6.93
N GLN A 303 -2.70 34.43 7.49
CA GLN A 303 -4.02 33.83 7.28
C GLN A 303 -4.46 33.86 5.80
N SER A 304 -4.04 34.87 5.03
CA SER A 304 -4.24 34.86 3.58
C SER A 304 -3.45 33.75 2.91
N ALA A 305 -2.17 33.57 3.27
CA ALA A 305 -1.32 32.51 2.74
C ALA A 305 -1.86 31.10 3.05
N ASP A 306 -2.34 30.87 4.28
CA ASP A 306 -2.93 29.59 4.67
C ASP A 306 -4.24 29.23 3.94
N SER A 307 -4.91 30.22 3.34
CA SER A 307 -6.14 30.05 2.55
C SER A 307 -5.94 29.70 1.07
N LYS A 308 -4.68 29.71 0.60
CA LYS A 308 -4.31 29.51 -0.82
C LYS A 308 -4.21 28.03 -1.21
N SER A 309 -4.18 27.75 -2.52
CA SER A 309 -4.07 26.38 -3.04
C SER A 309 -2.63 25.86 -3.10
N SER A 310 -1.67 26.74 -3.35
CA SER A 310 -0.23 26.48 -3.28
C SER A 310 0.21 26.28 -1.83
N LEU A 311 0.38 25.02 -1.42
CA LEU A 311 0.63 24.61 -0.03
C LEU A 311 1.71 25.45 0.67
N LEU A 312 2.84 25.70 0.01
CA LEU A 312 4.01 26.39 0.59
C LEU A 312 4.08 27.88 0.22
N VAL A 313 2.98 28.54 -0.17
CA VAL A 313 3.02 29.94 -0.67
C VAL A 313 3.57 30.93 0.37
N GLY A 314 3.26 30.73 1.66
CA GLY A 314 3.80 31.56 2.74
C GLY A 314 5.32 31.43 2.89
N ALA A 315 5.88 30.27 2.56
CA ALA A 315 7.32 30.02 2.60
C ALA A 315 8.09 30.64 1.44
N ILE A 316 7.44 30.98 0.31
CA ILE A 316 8.08 31.72 -0.79
C ILE A 316 7.82 33.23 -0.76
N CYS A 317 7.17 33.74 0.30
CA CYS A 317 7.02 35.17 0.55
C CYS A 317 8.34 35.76 1.06
N PRO A 318 8.70 37.01 0.71
CA PRO A 318 9.92 37.64 1.21
C PRO A 318 9.92 37.78 2.74
N LYS A 319 11.12 37.71 3.34
CA LYS A 319 11.35 37.85 4.78
C LYS A 319 10.66 39.10 5.35
N GLY A 320 10.14 38.99 6.57
CA GLY A 320 9.46 40.07 7.30
C GLY A 320 8.00 40.33 6.89
N HIS A 321 7.55 39.88 5.71
CA HIS A 321 6.21 40.24 5.21
C HIS A 321 5.06 39.50 5.89
N LEU A 322 5.31 38.31 6.44
CA LEU A 322 4.32 37.45 7.13
C LEU A 322 4.58 37.33 8.65
N GLY A 323 5.48 38.14 9.20
CA GLY A 323 5.80 38.14 10.64
C GLY A 323 6.64 36.96 11.16
N LYS A 324 6.97 35.98 10.31
CA LYS A 324 7.87 34.85 10.60
C LYS A 324 8.97 34.74 9.53
N GLU A 325 10.00 33.96 9.82
CA GLU A 325 11.02 33.57 8.83
C GLU A 325 10.43 32.62 7.78
N PRO A 326 10.73 32.78 6.47
CA PRO A 326 10.12 31.95 5.43
C PRO A 326 10.41 30.45 5.56
N PHE A 327 11.57 30.05 6.12
CA PHE A 327 11.86 28.64 6.43
C PHE A 327 11.06 28.11 7.63
N THR A 328 10.75 28.94 8.64
CA THR A 328 9.85 28.54 9.73
C THR A 328 8.45 28.29 9.20
N LEU A 329 7.95 29.13 8.30
CA LEU A 329 6.66 28.92 7.62
C LEU A 329 6.64 27.63 6.78
N LEU A 330 7.78 27.27 6.16
CA LEU A 330 7.93 26.00 5.45
C LEU A 330 7.76 24.80 6.41
N LEU A 331 8.50 24.79 7.53
CA LEU A 331 8.43 23.70 8.51
C LEU A 331 7.05 23.60 9.17
N GLU A 332 6.47 24.72 9.65
CA GLU A 332 5.13 24.73 10.27
C GLU A 332 4.06 24.17 9.33
N LYS A 333 4.16 24.45 8.03
CA LYS A 333 3.22 23.93 7.04
C LYS A 333 3.44 22.45 6.73
N ILE A 334 4.69 21.98 6.69
CA ILE A 334 5.04 20.56 6.55
C ILE A 334 4.54 19.76 7.76
N ASP A 335 4.73 20.28 8.97
CA ASP A 335 4.26 19.65 10.21
C ASP A 335 2.72 19.58 10.22
N SER A 336 2.02 20.67 9.88
CA SER A 336 0.56 20.68 9.72
C SER A 336 0.04 19.70 8.64
N VAL A 337 0.76 19.55 7.53
CA VAL A 337 0.47 18.56 6.47
C VAL A 337 0.66 17.13 6.98
N SER A 338 1.68 16.90 7.80
CA SER A 338 1.98 15.60 8.42
C SER A 338 0.94 15.21 9.46
N ASP A 339 0.62 16.10 10.39
CA ASP A 339 -0.38 15.88 11.44
C ASP A 339 -1.76 15.57 10.86
N PHE A 340 -2.16 16.25 9.78
CA PHE A 340 -3.38 15.94 9.05
C PHE A 340 -3.33 14.54 8.42
N ALA A 341 -2.25 14.19 7.72
CA ALA A 341 -2.12 12.88 7.07
C ALA A 341 -2.13 11.73 8.10
N GLN A 342 -1.46 11.89 9.24
CA GLN A 342 -1.46 10.93 10.34
C GLN A 342 -2.84 10.81 10.99
N THR A 343 -3.49 11.95 11.28
CA THR A 343 -4.84 11.98 11.88
C THR A 343 -5.85 11.29 10.96
N HIS A 344 -5.83 11.57 9.66
CA HIS A 344 -6.76 10.97 8.70
C HIS A 344 -6.53 9.46 8.55
N LYS A 345 -5.27 8.99 8.53
CA LYS A 345 -4.95 7.55 8.55
C LYS A 345 -5.46 6.85 9.80
N SER A 346 -5.36 7.49 10.97
CA SER A 346 -5.94 6.98 12.22
C SER A 346 -7.47 6.91 12.18
N GLN A 347 -8.13 7.92 11.59
CA GLN A 347 -9.58 7.96 11.43
C GLN A 347 -10.08 6.91 10.42
N GLU A 348 -9.40 6.72 9.28
CA GLU A 348 -9.67 5.64 8.31
C GLU A 348 -9.62 4.26 8.99
N GLU A 349 -8.60 4.01 9.83
CA GLU A 349 -8.48 2.75 10.57
C GLU A 349 -9.55 2.57 11.65
N GLN A 350 -9.85 3.62 12.43
CA GLN A 350 -10.94 3.59 13.42
C GLN A 350 -12.30 3.32 12.78
N GLN A 351 -12.58 3.94 11.62
CA GLN A 351 -13.81 3.71 10.86
C GLN A 351 -13.87 2.28 10.31
N ARG A 352 -12.76 1.74 9.80
CA ARG A 352 -12.65 0.34 9.36
C ARG A 352 -12.95 -0.64 10.50
N LEU A 353 -12.38 -0.42 11.69
CA LEU A 353 -12.60 -1.24 12.88
C LEU A 353 -14.03 -1.13 13.41
N ALA A 354 -14.63 0.08 13.37
CA ALA A 354 -16.03 0.29 13.74
C ALA A 354 -16.99 -0.43 12.78
N GLN A 355 -16.73 -0.38 11.47
CA GLN A 355 -17.50 -1.09 10.45
C GLN A 355 -17.43 -2.62 10.64
N GLN A 356 -16.24 -3.17 10.93
CA GLN A 356 -16.08 -4.59 11.23
C GLN A 356 -16.91 -5.02 12.46
N ARG A 357 -16.87 -4.25 13.55
CA ARG A 357 -17.69 -4.50 14.76
C ARG A 357 -19.19 -4.41 14.48
N LEU A 358 -19.63 -3.46 13.64
CA LEU A 358 -21.03 -3.34 13.24
C LEU A 358 -21.51 -4.56 12.46
N GLU A 359 -20.68 -5.12 11.59
CA GLU A 359 -20.97 -6.36 10.88
C GLU A 359 -20.99 -7.59 11.80
N GLU A 360 -20.16 -7.62 12.84
CA GLU A 360 -20.20 -8.68 13.88
C GLU A 360 -21.51 -8.62 14.68
N ILE A 361 -21.89 -7.44 15.17
CA ILE A 361 -23.16 -7.22 15.87
C ILE A 361 -24.36 -7.62 14.99
N HIS A 362 -24.34 -7.29 13.69
CA HIS A 362 -25.41 -7.68 12.78
C HIS A 362 -25.48 -9.20 12.57
N LYS A 363 -24.34 -9.90 12.47
CA LYS A 363 -24.27 -11.37 12.41
C LYS A 363 -24.80 -12.01 13.70
N GLU A 364 -24.60 -11.39 14.85
CA GLU A 364 -25.12 -11.87 16.14
C GLU A 364 -26.63 -11.65 16.28
N GLN A 365 -27.16 -10.48 15.89
CA GLN A 365 -28.60 -10.22 15.82
C GLN A 365 -29.32 -11.27 14.94
N GLN A 366 -28.78 -11.60 13.76
CA GLN A 366 -29.34 -12.65 12.90
C GLN A 366 -29.33 -14.05 13.54
N ARG A 367 -28.41 -14.34 14.47
CA ARG A 367 -28.40 -15.61 15.22
C ARG A 367 -29.49 -15.63 16.29
N LEU A 368 -29.65 -14.53 17.03
CA LEU A 368 -30.70 -14.38 18.05
C LEU A 368 -32.11 -14.47 17.44
N GLU A 369 -32.33 -13.87 16.27
CA GLU A 369 -33.59 -14.02 15.52
C GLU A 369 -33.91 -15.46 15.13
N LYS A 370 -32.91 -16.25 14.74
CA LYS A 370 -33.10 -17.68 14.41
C LYS A 370 -33.46 -18.48 15.65
N LEU A 371 -32.73 -18.28 16.74
CA LEU A 371 -32.98 -18.95 18.02
C LEU A 371 -34.39 -18.65 18.55
N HIS A 372 -34.86 -17.41 18.42
CA HIS A 372 -36.24 -17.04 18.82
C HIS A 372 -37.31 -17.74 17.96
N LYS A 373 -37.09 -17.88 16.65
CA LYS A 373 -37.98 -18.62 15.73
C LYS A 373 -37.97 -20.14 16.00
N GLU A 374 -36.85 -20.70 16.45
CA GLU A 374 -36.76 -22.09 16.90
C GLU A 374 -37.48 -22.31 18.25
N GLN A 375 -37.35 -21.37 19.19
CA GLN A 375 -38.09 -21.40 20.46
C GLN A 375 -39.61 -21.37 20.24
N GLN A 376 -40.11 -20.49 19.36
CA GLN A 376 -41.54 -20.43 19.02
C GLN A 376 -42.07 -21.78 18.49
N ARG A 377 -41.31 -22.47 17.63
CA ARG A 377 -41.67 -23.80 17.12
C ARG A 377 -41.68 -24.89 18.19
N LEU A 378 -40.78 -24.83 19.16
CA LEU A 378 -40.78 -25.76 20.30
C LEU A 378 -42.01 -25.55 21.19
N GLU A 379 -42.45 -24.29 21.38
CA GLU A 379 -43.69 -23.98 22.10
C GLU A 379 -44.94 -24.42 21.33
N GLU A 380 -44.94 -24.43 20.00
CA GLU A 380 -46.02 -24.99 19.18
C GLU A 380 -46.07 -26.52 19.29
N LEU A 381 -44.92 -27.20 19.12
CA LEU A 381 -44.81 -28.66 19.21
C LEU A 381 -45.25 -29.18 20.59
N HIS A 382 -44.91 -28.47 21.67
CA HIS A 382 -45.35 -28.85 23.02
C HIS A 382 -46.87 -28.76 23.19
N LYS A 383 -47.53 -27.76 22.59
CA LYS A 383 -49.00 -27.64 22.59
C LYS A 383 -49.67 -28.74 21.75
N GLU A 384 -49.02 -29.19 20.67
CA GLU A 384 -49.50 -30.32 19.87
C GLU A 384 -49.36 -31.65 20.62
N GLN A 385 -48.23 -31.87 21.31
CA GLN A 385 -48.04 -33.05 22.17
C GLN A 385 -49.11 -33.14 23.27
N GLN A 386 -49.43 -32.03 23.95
CA GLN A 386 -50.49 -32.00 24.97
C GLN A 386 -51.86 -32.46 24.40
N ARG A 387 -52.21 -32.03 23.19
CA ARG A 387 -53.46 -32.47 22.51
C ARG A 387 -53.45 -33.96 22.14
N LEU A 388 -52.31 -34.50 21.73
CA LEU A 388 -52.17 -35.94 21.46
C LEU A 388 -52.34 -36.78 22.73
N GLU A 389 -51.84 -36.29 23.87
CA GLU A 389 -52.06 -36.94 25.17
C GLU A 389 -53.52 -36.87 25.65
N GLU A 390 -54.27 -35.81 25.31
CA GLU A 390 -55.72 -35.73 25.55
C GLU A 390 -56.49 -36.73 24.66
N LEU A 391 -56.19 -36.76 23.36
CA LEU A 391 -56.81 -37.68 22.40
C LEU A 391 -56.57 -39.16 22.77
N HIS A 392 -55.37 -39.50 23.25
CA HIS A 392 -55.07 -40.87 23.68
C HIS A 392 -55.87 -41.28 24.93
N LYS A 393 -56.10 -40.36 25.87
CA LYS A 393 -56.97 -40.60 27.05
C LYS A 393 -58.44 -40.77 26.64
N GLU A 394 -58.89 -40.10 25.59
CA GLU A 394 -60.23 -40.29 25.02
C GLU A 394 -60.35 -41.65 24.30
N GLN A 395 -59.33 -42.06 23.53
CA GLN A 395 -59.27 -43.38 22.90
C GLN A 395 -59.30 -44.53 23.93
N GLN A 396 -58.57 -44.42 25.04
CA GLN A 396 -58.60 -45.42 26.11
C GLN A 396 -60.01 -45.60 26.70
N ARG A 397 -60.76 -44.51 26.91
CA ARG A 397 -62.16 -44.56 27.38
C ARG A 397 -63.08 -45.24 26.36
N LEU A 398 -62.87 -45.02 25.06
CA LEU A 398 -63.62 -45.70 24.01
C LEU A 398 -63.34 -47.21 23.97
N GLU A 399 -62.10 -47.64 24.23
CA GLU A 399 -61.78 -49.06 24.37
C GLU A 399 -62.39 -49.70 25.61
N GLU A 400 -62.45 -49.00 26.74
CA GLU A 400 -63.14 -49.47 27.95
C GLU A 400 -64.65 -49.65 27.68
N LEU A 401 -65.27 -48.65 27.05
CA LEU A 401 -66.69 -48.69 26.66
C LEU A 401 -66.97 -49.86 25.68
N HIS A 402 -66.07 -50.13 24.74
CA HIS A 402 -66.22 -51.26 23.83
C HIS A 402 -66.06 -52.63 24.52
N LYS A 403 -65.15 -52.74 25.50
CA LYS A 403 -65.02 -53.95 26.35
C LYS A 403 -66.27 -54.17 27.22
N GLU A 404 -66.91 -53.10 27.70
CA GLU A 404 -68.18 -53.17 28.41
C GLU A 404 -69.34 -53.58 27.47
N GLN A 405 -69.38 -53.06 26.25
CA GLN A 405 -70.34 -53.49 25.22
C GLN A 405 -70.18 -54.97 24.84
N GLN A 406 -68.95 -55.47 24.68
CA GLN A 406 -68.70 -56.89 24.42
C GLN A 406 -69.21 -57.78 25.57
N ARG A 407 -69.02 -57.38 26.83
CA ARG A 407 -69.57 -58.11 28.00
C ARG A 407 -71.09 -58.12 28.01
N LEU A 408 -71.75 -57.04 27.59
CA LEU A 408 -73.21 -57.00 27.44
C LEU A 408 -73.70 -57.95 26.34
N GLU A 409 -72.96 -58.08 25.23
CA GLU A 409 -73.26 -59.08 24.19
C GLU A 409 -73.03 -60.52 24.66
N GLU A 410 -71.97 -60.80 25.42
CA GLU A 410 -71.73 -62.11 26.00
C GLU A 410 -72.83 -62.49 27.01
N LEU A 411 -73.23 -61.55 27.88
CA LEU A 411 -74.34 -61.74 28.82
C LEU A 411 -75.67 -62.01 28.09
N HIS A 412 -75.91 -61.33 26.96
CA HIS A 412 -77.11 -61.58 26.15
C HIS A 412 -77.06 -62.95 25.44
N LYS A 413 -75.88 -63.40 24.97
CA LYS A 413 -75.68 -64.76 24.42
C LYS A 413 -75.83 -65.83 25.50
N GLU A 414 -75.40 -65.58 26.73
CA GLU A 414 -75.60 -66.46 27.88
C GLU A 414 -77.08 -66.53 28.30
N GLN A 415 -77.79 -65.40 28.26
CA GLN A 415 -79.24 -65.34 28.46
C GLN A 415 -80.01 -66.14 27.38
N GLN A 416 -79.63 -66.03 26.11
CA GLN A 416 -80.19 -66.85 25.03
C GLN A 416 -79.89 -68.35 25.24
N ARG A 417 -78.66 -68.70 25.66
CA ARG A 417 -78.30 -70.08 26.02
C ARG A 417 -79.11 -70.63 27.19
N LEU A 418 -79.45 -69.81 28.19
CA LEU A 418 -80.35 -70.21 29.28
C LEU A 418 -81.77 -70.49 28.78
N GLU A 419 -82.28 -69.70 27.83
CA GLU A 419 -83.57 -69.99 27.18
C GLU A 419 -83.54 -71.25 26.28
N GLU A 420 -82.40 -71.57 25.66
CA GLU A 420 -82.21 -72.82 24.91
C GLU A 420 -82.09 -74.01 25.86
N LEU A 421 -81.27 -73.92 26.92
CA LEU A 421 -81.11 -74.98 27.91
C LEU A 421 -82.45 -75.33 28.59
N HIS A 422 -83.30 -74.33 28.83
CA HIS A 422 -84.63 -74.55 29.41
C HIS A 422 -85.59 -75.29 28.45
N LYS A 423 -85.40 -75.15 27.12
CA LYS A 423 -86.12 -75.93 26.08
C LYS A 423 -85.51 -77.31 25.86
N GLU A 424 -84.19 -77.44 26.01
CA GLU A 424 -83.44 -78.69 25.84
C GLU A 424 -83.66 -79.65 27.02
N GLN A 425 -83.78 -79.12 28.24
CA GLN A 425 -84.17 -79.89 29.43
C GLN A 425 -85.58 -80.51 29.31
N GLN A 426 -86.45 -79.99 28.42
CA GLN A 426 -87.74 -80.61 28.08
C GLN A 426 -87.66 -81.67 26.96
N ARG A 427 -86.47 -81.99 26.44
CA ARG A 427 -86.28 -83.00 25.38
C ARG A 427 -85.32 -84.14 25.74
N LEU A 428 -84.75 -84.13 26.95
CA LEU A 428 -83.77 -85.12 27.42
C LEU A 428 -84.35 -86.27 28.25
N GLU A 429 -85.64 -86.61 28.07
CA GLU A 429 -86.24 -87.85 28.58
C GLU A 429 -86.50 -88.92 27.49
N GLU A 430 -86.34 -88.62 26.19
CA GLU A 430 -86.56 -89.60 25.10
C GLU A 430 -85.27 -90.08 24.40
N LEU A 431 -84.92 -91.36 24.66
CA LEU A 431 -84.11 -92.28 23.85
C LEU A 431 -82.69 -91.86 23.37
N HIS A 432 -81.76 -91.85 24.31
CA HIS A 432 -80.65 -92.82 24.39
C HIS A 432 -80.50 -93.87 23.22
N LYS A 433 -79.46 -93.75 22.35
CA LYS A 433 -78.49 -94.83 21.97
C LYS A 433 -77.46 -94.45 20.87
N GLU A 434 -76.19 -94.87 21.09
CA GLU A 434 -75.17 -95.49 20.17
C GLU A 434 -74.94 -94.96 18.72
N GLN A 435 -73.72 -94.90 18.13
CA GLN A 435 -72.33 -95.27 18.56
C GLN A 435 -71.22 -94.70 17.60
N GLN A 436 -69.95 -94.68 18.06
CA GLN A 436 -68.65 -94.55 17.32
C GLN A 436 -68.30 -93.16 16.67
N ARG A 437 -67.12 -92.51 16.87
CA ARG A 437 -65.65 -92.85 16.87
C ARG A 437 -64.98 -92.78 15.48
N LEU A 438 -63.69 -92.40 15.33
CA LEU A 438 -62.63 -92.02 16.31
C LEU A 438 -62.43 -90.47 16.38
N GLU A 439 -61.29 -89.74 16.29
CA GLU A 439 -59.83 -90.00 16.16
C GLU A 439 -58.97 -88.78 16.62
N GLU A 440 -57.63 -88.82 16.51
CA GLU A 440 -56.61 -87.89 17.11
C GLU A 440 -55.47 -87.55 16.06
N PRO A 441 -54.23 -87.03 16.34
CA PRO A 441 -53.57 -86.49 17.55
C PRO A 441 -52.57 -85.26 17.37
N HIS A 442 -51.87 -84.88 18.46
CA HIS A 442 -50.51 -84.24 18.57
C HIS A 442 -50.22 -82.79 18.03
N GLU A 443 -49.12 -82.09 18.38
CA GLU A 443 -48.53 -81.74 19.71
C GLU A 443 -47.37 -80.69 19.61
N HIS A 444 -46.91 -80.16 20.76
CA HIS A 444 -45.57 -79.62 21.09
C HIS A 444 -44.90 -78.40 20.36
N GLN A 445 -44.82 -77.28 21.11
CA GLN A 445 -43.58 -76.59 21.61
C GLN A 445 -42.49 -75.91 20.72
N LEU A 446 -42.22 -74.64 21.11
CA LEU A 446 -40.90 -73.99 21.40
C LEU A 446 -39.89 -73.52 20.30
N VAL A 447 -39.60 -72.20 20.38
CA VAL A 447 -38.24 -71.57 20.55
C VAL A 447 -37.41 -71.03 19.36
N GLN A 448 -37.16 -69.71 19.46
CA GLN A 448 -36.00 -68.87 19.08
C GLN A 448 -35.65 -68.41 17.64
N GLU A 449 -35.30 -67.12 17.62
CA GLU A 449 -34.25 -66.40 16.89
C GLU A 449 -34.30 -66.11 15.36
N LYS A 450 -34.07 -64.82 15.09
CA LYS A 450 -33.18 -64.20 14.08
C LYS A 450 -33.67 -63.93 12.65
N ALA A 451 -33.36 -62.67 12.28
CA ALA A 451 -32.73 -62.23 11.03
C ALA A 451 -33.59 -61.75 9.83
N VAL A 452 -33.46 -60.43 9.59
CA VAL A 452 -32.92 -59.82 8.36
C VAL A 452 -33.87 -59.41 7.21
N GLU A 453 -33.85 -58.08 6.96
CA GLU A 453 -34.02 -57.35 5.70
C GLU A 453 -35.38 -57.42 4.93
N GLU A 454 -35.74 -56.44 4.08
CA GLU A 454 -34.98 -55.27 3.60
C GLU A 454 -35.85 -53.99 3.48
N ARG A 455 -35.21 -52.81 3.49
CA ARG A 455 -35.77 -51.54 2.99
C ARG A 455 -34.70 -50.86 2.13
N PRO A 456 -35.04 -50.25 0.97
CA PRO A 456 -34.05 -49.89 -0.04
C PRO A 456 -33.11 -48.75 0.36
N ILE A 457 -31.91 -48.78 -0.24
CA ILE A 457 -30.75 -47.95 0.04
C ILE A 457 -30.99 -46.46 -0.31
N ALA A 458 -30.47 -45.55 0.54
CA ALA A 458 -30.51 -44.10 0.32
C ALA A 458 -29.12 -43.51 -0.02
N SER A 459 -29.10 -42.50 -0.87
CA SER A 459 -27.89 -41.95 -1.52
C SER A 459 -26.95 -41.17 -0.59
N ASN A 460 -25.64 -41.21 -0.89
CA ASN A 460 -24.61 -40.46 -0.17
C ASN A 460 -24.55 -38.99 -0.61
N LYS A 461 -24.92 -38.09 0.30
CA LYS A 461 -24.93 -36.63 0.09
C LYS A 461 -23.57 -36.03 -0.27
N PHE A 462 -22.46 -36.56 0.26
CA PHE A 462 -21.12 -35.97 0.04
C PHE A 462 -20.66 -36.01 -1.43
N HIS A 463 -21.09 -37.01 -2.18
CA HIS A 463 -20.84 -37.08 -3.63
C HIS A 463 -21.56 -35.95 -4.38
N GLN A 464 -22.79 -35.59 -3.96
CA GLN A 464 -23.56 -34.50 -4.56
C GLN A 464 -22.90 -33.13 -4.31
N ASP A 465 -22.47 -32.88 -3.08
CA ASP A 465 -21.78 -31.63 -2.70
C ASP A 465 -20.41 -31.48 -3.43
N PHE A 466 -19.71 -32.58 -3.72
CA PHE A 466 -18.51 -32.58 -4.56
C PHE A 466 -18.80 -32.23 -6.03
N ILE A 467 -19.74 -32.96 -6.66
CA ILE A 467 -20.08 -32.75 -8.08
C ILE A 467 -20.58 -31.31 -8.31
N ALA A 468 -21.38 -30.78 -7.38
CA ALA A 468 -21.84 -29.39 -7.43
C ALA A 468 -20.70 -28.35 -7.34
N ALA A 469 -19.61 -28.65 -6.63
CA ALA A 469 -18.45 -27.76 -6.54
C ALA A 469 -17.66 -27.69 -7.86
N ILE A 470 -17.43 -28.83 -8.52
CA ILE A 470 -16.71 -28.87 -9.81
C ILE A 470 -17.58 -28.46 -11.01
N GLU A 471 -18.91 -28.47 -10.89
CA GLU A 471 -19.84 -28.00 -11.93
C GLU A 471 -19.71 -26.49 -12.24
N VAL A 472 -19.08 -25.70 -11.35
CA VAL A 472 -18.66 -24.32 -11.66
C VAL A 472 -17.73 -24.26 -12.88
N LEU A 473 -16.90 -25.29 -13.09
CA LEU A 473 -16.03 -25.41 -14.27
C LEU A 473 -16.84 -25.65 -15.55
N LYS A 474 -17.90 -26.48 -15.50
CA LYS A 474 -18.87 -26.66 -16.60
C LYS A 474 -19.57 -25.34 -16.95
N GLN A 475 -19.95 -24.53 -15.95
CA GLN A 475 -20.54 -23.23 -16.25
C GLN A 475 -19.52 -22.29 -16.92
N LYS A 476 -18.27 -22.28 -16.47
CA LYS A 476 -17.21 -21.49 -17.12
C LYS A 476 -16.89 -21.95 -18.55
N MET A 477 -16.97 -23.24 -18.85
CA MET A 477 -16.88 -23.75 -20.22
C MET A 477 -18.00 -23.21 -21.13
N LYS A 478 -19.21 -23.02 -20.60
CA LYS A 478 -20.31 -22.33 -21.33
C LYS A 478 -20.02 -20.84 -21.50
N ASP A 479 -19.57 -20.17 -20.44
CA ASP A 479 -19.23 -18.73 -20.48
C ASP A 479 -18.17 -18.43 -21.56
N PHE A 480 -17.17 -19.31 -21.74
CA PHE A 480 -16.18 -19.20 -22.83
C PHE A 480 -16.82 -19.41 -24.21
N LYS A 481 -17.58 -20.48 -24.42
CA LYS A 481 -18.25 -20.76 -25.71
C LYS A 481 -19.28 -19.70 -26.11
N ASN A 482 -19.85 -18.99 -25.14
CA ASN A 482 -20.79 -17.89 -25.37
C ASN A 482 -20.08 -16.53 -25.62
N ASN A 483 -18.75 -16.47 -25.60
CA ASN A 483 -18.01 -15.25 -25.89
C ASN A 483 -17.96 -15.00 -27.43
N PRO A 484 -18.36 -13.81 -27.93
CA PRO A 484 -18.35 -13.49 -29.37
C PRO A 484 -16.99 -13.61 -30.09
N ASP A 485 -15.88 -13.61 -29.33
CA ASP A 485 -14.52 -13.72 -29.86
C ASP A 485 -13.88 -15.10 -29.58
N PHE A 486 -14.64 -16.09 -29.09
CA PHE A 486 -14.14 -17.43 -28.76
C PHE A 486 -13.34 -18.09 -29.90
N GLU A 487 -13.84 -18.04 -31.14
CA GLU A 487 -13.14 -18.62 -32.30
C GLU A 487 -11.96 -17.77 -32.82
N LYS A 488 -11.83 -16.54 -32.34
CA LYS A 488 -10.81 -15.58 -32.79
C LYS A 488 -9.62 -15.53 -31.82
N ASP A 489 -9.88 -15.50 -30.52
CA ASP A 489 -8.84 -15.45 -29.50
C ASP A 489 -8.31 -16.88 -29.18
N PRO A 490 -7.06 -17.22 -29.55
CA PRO A 490 -6.47 -18.50 -29.17
C PRO A 490 -6.36 -18.68 -27.65
N LYS A 491 -6.28 -17.61 -26.87
CA LYS A 491 -6.21 -17.68 -25.39
C LYS A 491 -7.53 -18.12 -24.78
N LEU A 492 -8.67 -17.68 -25.31
CA LEU A 492 -9.99 -18.15 -24.85
C LEU A 492 -10.17 -19.66 -25.12
N ARG A 493 -9.63 -20.16 -26.23
CA ARG A 493 -9.63 -21.60 -26.55
C ARG A 493 -8.63 -22.39 -25.69
N GLU A 494 -7.43 -21.85 -25.45
CA GLU A 494 -6.48 -22.47 -24.50
C GLU A 494 -7.08 -22.57 -23.09
N ALA A 495 -7.71 -21.51 -22.59
CA ALA A 495 -8.36 -21.50 -21.28
C ALA A 495 -9.58 -22.45 -21.21
N TYR A 496 -10.39 -22.50 -22.27
CA TYR A 496 -11.49 -23.46 -22.38
C TYR A 496 -10.97 -24.90 -22.33
N HIS A 497 -9.93 -25.25 -23.09
CA HIS A 497 -9.37 -26.60 -23.08
C HIS A 497 -8.67 -26.93 -21.74
N ALA A 498 -7.99 -25.97 -21.11
CA ALA A 498 -7.44 -26.16 -19.77
C ALA A 498 -8.53 -26.40 -18.71
N THR A 499 -9.68 -25.71 -18.82
CA THR A 499 -10.85 -25.95 -17.96
C THR A 499 -11.49 -27.30 -18.24
N GLU A 500 -11.58 -27.72 -19.52
CA GLU A 500 -12.16 -29.01 -19.90
C GLU A 500 -11.30 -30.18 -19.41
N THR A 501 -9.97 -30.09 -19.54
CA THR A 501 -9.03 -31.06 -18.98
C THR A 501 -9.12 -31.13 -17.46
N LEU A 502 -9.15 -29.97 -16.78
CA LEU A 502 -9.26 -29.93 -15.32
C LEU A 502 -10.59 -30.51 -14.83
N TYR A 503 -11.71 -30.15 -15.47
CA TYR A 503 -13.02 -30.66 -15.07
C TYR A 503 -13.06 -32.19 -15.17
N LYS A 504 -12.62 -32.77 -16.29
CA LYS A 504 -12.61 -34.22 -16.48
C LYS A 504 -11.74 -34.92 -15.42
N ALA A 505 -10.50 -34.45 -15.23
CA ALA A 505 -9.59 -35.04 -14.24
C ALA A 505 -10.16 -35.00 -12.81
N LEU A 506 -10.86 -33.92 -12.41
CA LEU A 506 -11.50 -33.85 -11.10
C LEU A 506 -12.78 -34.72 -11.00
N ASP A 507 -13.57 -34.82 -12.08
CA ASP A 507 -14.74 -35.70 -12.14
C ASP A 507 -14.31 -37.17 -12.02
N ASP A 508 -13.29 -37.57 -12.78
CA ASP A 508 -12.70 -38.93 -12.78
C ASP A 508 -12.09 -39.28 -11.41
N GLU A 509 -11.26 -38.42 -10.82
CA GLU A 509 -10.72 -38.60 -9.45
C GLU A 509 -11.84 -38.70 -8.39
N GLY A 510 -12.91 -37.91 -8.55
CA GLY A 510 -14.10 -37.99 -7.71
C GLY A 510 -14.81 -39.35 -7.84
N GLN A 511 -15.02 -39.83 -9.06
CA GLN A 511 -15.63 -41.15 -9.29
C GLN A 511 -14.75 -42.28 -8.73
N CYS A 512 -13.42 -42.20 -8.86
CA CYS A 512 -12.51 -43.15 -8.24
C CYS A 512 -12.58 -43.09 -6.70
N TYR A 513 -12.67 -41.90 -6.09
CA TYR A 513 -12.70 -41.75 -4.64
C TYR A 513 -14.03 -42.16 -3.99
N PHE A 514 -15.17 -41.79 -4.57
CA PHE A 514 -16.49 -42.02 -3.95
C PHE A 514 -17.05 -43.44 -4.17
N ASN A 515 -16.48 -44.24 -5.08
CA ASN A 515 -16.93 -45.61 -5.36
C ASN A 515 -16.07 -46.71 -4.68
N GLN A 516 -15.08 -46.34 -3.86
CA GLN A 516 -14.26 -47.27 -3.06
C GLN A 516 -14.57 -47.15 -1.55
N GLN A 517 -14.13 -48.13 -0.75
CA GLN A 517 -14.30 -48.05 0.71
C GLN A 517 -13.47 -46.89 1.30
N PRO A 518 -14.03 -46.06 2.21
CA PRO A 518 -13.31 -44.91 2.77
C PRO A 518 -12.06 -45.34 3.56
N SER A 519 -10.91 -44.78 3.20
CA SER A 519 -9.66 -44.95 3.97
C SER A 519 -8.85 -43.64 3.99
N LYS A 520 -8.00 -43.47 5.01
CA LYS A 520 -7.12 -42.30 5.14
C LYS A 520 -6.13 -42.20 3.98
N GLU A 521 -5.68 -43.34 3.46
CA GLU A 521 -4.78 -43.42 2.30
C GLU A 521 -5.52 -43.05 1.00
N ALA A 522 -6.74 -43.57 0.80
CA ALA A 522 -7.59 -43.21 -0.33
C ALA A 522 -7.88 -41.70 -0.38
N TYR A 523 -8.19 -41.08 0.76
CA TYR A 523 -8.39 -39.63 0.82
C TYR A 523 -7.11 -38.83 0.56
N ASN A 524 -5.98 -39.24 1.15
CA ASN A 524 -4.69 -38.58 0.92
C ASN A 524 -4.30 -38.60 -0.57
N ASN A 525 -4.50 -39.73 -1.25
CA ASN A 525 -4.21 -39.90 -2.67
C ASN A 525 -5.15 -39.02 -3.52
N PHE A 526 -6.47 -39.07 -3.28
CA PHE A 526 -7.45 -38.20 -3.93
C PHE A 526 -7.13 -36.70 -3.76
N ARG A 527 -6.81 -36.26 -2.54
CA ARG A 527 -6.38 -34.87 -2.24
C ARG A 527 -5.12 -34.50 -3.03
N ALA A 528 -4.12 -35.39 -3.09
CA ALA A 528 -2.86 -35.15 -3.79
C ALA A 528 -3.02 -35.09 -5.32
N ASN A 529 -3.81 -35.99 -5.91
CA ASN A 529 -4.11 -36.01 -7.33
C ASN A 529 -4.90 -34.75 -7.73
N CYS A 530 -5.97 -34.42 -7.00
CA CYS A 530 -6.75 -33.21 -7.23
C CYS A 530 -5.89 -31.93 -7.12
N LYS A 531 -5.02 -31.83 -6.12
CA LYS A 531 -4.05 -30.73 -5.98
C LYS A 531 -3.13 -30.63 -7.20
N THR A 532 -2.64 -31.77 -7.69
CA THR A 532 -1.77 -31.85 -8.86
C THR A 532 -2.47 -31.36 -10.12
N HIS A 533 -3.68 -31.86 -10.41
CA HIS A 533 -4.47 -31.42 -11.57
C HIS A 533 -4.81 -29.92 -11.52
N ILE A 534 -5.18 -29.39 -10.34
CA ILE A 534 -5.44 -27.96 -10.16
C ILE A 534 -4.17 -27.14 -10.42
N ASN A 535 -3.03 -27.52 -9.86
CA ASN A 535 -1.76 -26.82 -10.07
C ASN A 535 -1.30 -26.87 -11.54
N THR A 536 -1.43 -27.99 -12.24
CA THR A 536 -1.16 -28.07 -13.69
C THR A 536 -2.10 -27.15 -14.49
N ALA A 537 -3.36 -27.01 -14.09
CA ALA A 537 -4.30 -26.12 -14.76
C ALA A 537 -4.00 -24.63 -14.51
N ARG A 538 -3.47 -24.26 -13.33
CA ARG A 538 -3.10 -22.88 -12.97
C ARG A 538 -2.09 -22.26 -13.94
N GLU A 539 -1.12 -23.03 -14.44
CA GLU A 539 -0.12 -22.56 -15.42
C GLU A 539 -0.74 -21.91 -16.66
N LYS A 540 -1.97 -22.31 -17.02
CA LYS A 540 -2.74 -21.76 -18.13
C LYS A 540 -3.85 -20.83 -17.65
N LEU A 541 -4.58 -21.21 -16.62
CA LEU A 541 -5.79 -20.51 -16.18
C LEU A 541 -5.50 -19.24 -15.36
N ASP A 542 -4.43 -19.17 -14.56
CA ASP A 542 -4.14 -17.96 -13.76
C ASP A 542 -3.77 -16.74 -14.63
N LYS A 543 -3.44 -16.96 -15.91
CA LYS A 543 -3.29 -15.93 -16.95
C LYS A 543 -4.64 -15.25 -17.34
N HIS A 544 -5.77 -15.78 -16.86
CA HIS A 544 -7.12 -15.29 -17.20
C HIS A 544 -7.82 -14.69 -15.97
N ARG A 545 -8.29 -13.44 -16.11
CA ARG A 545 -8.85 -12.65 -15.01
C ARG A 545 -9.97 -13.36 -14.24
N GLY A 546 -9.71 -13.68 -12.97
CA GLY A 546 -10.68 -14.24 -12.03
C GLY A 546 -10.62 -15.76 -11.83
N TRP A 547 -9.80 -16.48 -12.60
CA TRP A 547 -9.68 -17.94 -12.50
C TRP A 547 -9.05 -18.43 -11.20
N GLU A 548 -8.03 -17.73 -10.72
CA GLU A 548 -7.37 -17.99 -9.43
C GLU A 548 -8.38 -18.16 -8.28
N LYS A 549 -9.44 -17.33 -8.24
CA LYS A 549 -10.53 -17.40 -7.23
C LYS A 549 -11.43 -18.63 -7.40
N ILE A 550 -11.62 -19.10 -8.63
CA ILE A 550 -12.44 -20.28 -8.95
C ILE A 550 -11.68 -21.54 -8.56
N LEU A 551 -10.39 -21.62 -8.91
CA LEU A 551 -9.51 -22.73 -8.57
C LEU A 551 -9.30 -22.83 -7.05
N LEU A 552 -9.13 -21.70 -6.35
CA LEU A 552 -9.10 -21.63 -4.90
C LEU A 552 -10.40 -22.16 -4.26
N ASN A 553 -11.57 -21.76 -4.75
CA ASN A 553 -12.85 -22.24 -4.22
C ASN A 553 -13.04 -23.76 -4.43
N VAL A 554 -12.67 -24.28 -5.61
CA VAL A 554 -12.71 -25.73 -5.91
C VAL A 554 -11.74 -26.50 -5.01
N PHE A 555 -10.50 -26.02 -4.85
CA PHE A 555 -9.51 -26.64 -3.96
C PHE A 555 -9.95 -26.62 -2.49
N ALA A 556 -10.51 -25.50 -2.01
CA ALA A 556 -11.01 -25.38 -0.65
C ALA A 556 -12.15 -26.39 -0.37
N MET A 557 -13.07 -26.60 -1.32
CA MET A 557 -14.12 -27.63 -1.21
C MET A 557 -13.51 -29.04 -1.14
N ILE A 558 -12.54 -29.37 -1.99
CA ILE A 558 -11.87 -30.68 -2.00
C ILE A 558 -11.19 -30.97 -0.66
N VAL A 559 -10.55 -29.95 -0.06
CA VAL A 559 -9.88 -30.06 1.24
C VAL A 559 -10.87 -30.20 2.41
N THR A 560 -12.05 -29.56 2.36
CA THR A 560 -13.07 -29.70 3.43
C THR A 560 -13.85 -31.01 3.35
N LEU A 561 -14.11 -31.54 2.15
CA LEU A 561 -14.96 -32.72 1.93
C LEU A 561 -14.40 -34.03 2.49
N GLY A 562 -13.10 -34.12 2.76
CA GLY A 562 -12.48 -35.30 3.38
C GLY A 562 -12.34 -35.25 4.90
N ILE A 563 -12.71 -34.15 5.58
CA ILE A 563 -12.63 -34.03 7.04
C ILE A 563 -13.91 -34.62 7.68
N GLY A 564 -14.20 -35.88 7.32
CA GLY A 564 -15.41 -36.63 7.69
C GLY A 564 -15.38 -37.24 9.10
N TYR A 565 -14.40 -36.87 9.95
CA TYR A 565 -14.27 -37.33 11.33
C TYR A 565 -13.77 -36.20 12.25
N ALA A 566 -14.37 -36.11 13.43
CA ALA A 566 -14.03 -35.24 14.58
C ALA A 566 -14.26 -33.71 14.45
N VAL A 567 -15.32 -33.27 15.14
CA VAL A 567 -15.52 -31.95 15.80
C VAL A 567 -15.61 -30.68 14.92
N ALA A 568 -16.77 -30.01 15.00
CA ALA A 568 -17.00 -28.71 14.37
C ALA A 568 -16.42 -27.55 15.20
N ALA A 569 -15.57 -26.72 14.56
CA ALA A 569 -15.19 -25.41 15.09
C ALA A 569 -14.80 -24.41 13.98
N GLY A 570 -15.67 -23.44 13.68
CA GLY A 570 -15.18 -22.09 13.37
C GLY A 570 -15.28 -21.51 11.94
N VAL A 571 -15.95 -22.12 10.96
CA VAL A 571 -16.34 -21.38 9.72
C VAL A 571 -17.81 -21.62 9.39
N ASN A 572 -18.54 -20.54 9.15
CA ASN A 572 -19.99 -20.55 8.90
C ASN A 572 -20.29 -20.78 7.40
N VAL A 573 -20.40 -22.05 7.00
CA VAL A 573 -20.70 -22.49 5.63
C VAL A 573 -22.00 -23.31 5.64
N LEU A 574 -22.79 -23.27 4.54
CA LEU A 574 -24.16 -23.83 4.42
C LEU A 574 -25.16 -23.18 5.41
N MET A 575 -25.95 -22.15 5.07
CA MET A 575 -26.84 -22.09 3.91
C MET A 575 -27.21 -20.63 3.57
N ASN A 576 -27.10 -20.26 2.30
CA ASN A 576 -27.98 -19.27 1.67
C ASN A 576 -27.94 -19.46 0.14
N GLN A 577 -29.07 -19.23 -0.53
CA GLN A 577 -29.24 -19.59 -1.93
C GLN A 577 -28.56 -18.59 -2.88
N GLY A 578 -27.64 -19.08 -3.72
CA GLY A 578 -27.26 -18.46 -5.00
C GLY A 578 -26.67 -17.04 -4.99
N LYS A 579 -25.42 -16.86 -4.51
CA LYS A 579 -24.51 -15.76 -4.89
C LYS A 579 -23.05 -16.04 -4.49
N PHE A 580 -22.15 -16.18 -5.48
CA PHE A 580 -20.72 -16.47 -5.26
C PHE A 580 -19.84 -15.20 -5.25
N THR A 581 -19.81 -14.50 -4.12
CA THR A 581 -18.89 -13.40 -3.78
C THR A 581 -18.75 -13.33 -2.24
N PHE A 582 -17.59 -13.17 -1.59
CA PHE A 582 -16.29 -12.65 -2.02
C PHE A 582 -15.11 -13.35 -1.34
N PHE A 583 -13.97 -13.40 -2.03
CA PHE A 583 -12.66 -13.01 -1.49
C PHE A 583 -11.95 -12.15 -2.56
N SER A 584 -10.93 -11.37 -2.20
CA SER A 584 -10.16 -10.58 -3.18
C SER A 584 -8.68 -10.41 -2.83
N THR A 585 -7.86 -10.34 -3.90
CA THR A 585 -6.49 -9.79 -3.97
C THR A 585 -5.57 -10.15 -2.80
N ASP A 586 -5.02 -11.37 -2.84
CA ASP A 586 -3.57 -11.62 -3.01
C ASP A 586 -3.35 -13.12 -2.84
N SER A 587 -3.52 -13.88 -3.92
CA SER A 587 -4.05 -15.24 -3.82
C SER A 587 -3.07 -16.36 -4.16
N SER A 588 -1.82 -16.05 -4.52
CA SER A 588 -0.69 -16.97 -4.42
C SER A 588 -0.30 -17.19 -2.95
N THR A 589 0.09 -16.12 -2.25
CA THR A 589 0.55 -16.17 -0.84
C THR A 589 -0.50 -16.76 0.11
N LYS A 590 -1.76 -16.37 -0.06
CA LYS A 590 -2.87 -16.88 0.76
C LYS A 590 -3.18 -18.36 0.52
N LEU A 591 -2.76 -18.93 -0.61
CA LEU A 591 -2.88 -20.38 -0.85
C LEU A 591 -1.83 -21.15 -0.04
N ASP A 592 -0.58 -20.70 -0.02
CA ASP A 592 0.49 -21.30 0.78
C ASP A 592 0.18 -21.21 2.29
N ASP A 593 -0.45 -20.13 2.74
CA ASP A 593 -0.85 -19.97 4.15
C ASP A 593 -2.07 -20.82 4.54
N ILE A 594 -3.05 -20.99 3.64
CA ILE A 594 -4.16 -21.95 3.83
C ILE A 594 -3.61 -23.39 3.84
N GLU A 595 -2.68 -23.71 2.94
CA GLU A 595 -2.02 -25.01 2.87
C GLU A 595 -1.27 -25.34 4.17
N LYS A 596 -0.41 -24.43 4.66
CA LYS A 596 0.22 -24.56 5.98
C LYS A 596 -0.81 -24.74 7.10
N HIS A 597 -1.91 -23.99 7.10
CA HIS A 597 -2.90 -24.05 8.18
C HIS A 597 -3.69 -25.37 8.21
N VAL A 598 -3.83 -26.03 7.05
CA VAL A 598 -4.44 -27.36 6.93
C VAL A 598 -3.43 -28.45 7.28
N ASP A 599 -2.21 -28.41 6.73
CA ASP A 599 -1.22 -29.47 6.93
C ASP A 599 -0.65 -29.46 8.36
N ASN A 600 -0.53 -28.29 9.01
CA ASN A 600 -0.22 -28.19 10.45
C ASN A 600 -1.32 -28.76 11.37
N LYS A 601 -2.53 -29.04 10.85
CA LYS A 601 -3.61 -29.72 11.58
C LYS A 601 -3.76 -31.20 11.21
N ALA A 602 -2.97 -31.71 10.26
CA ALA A 602 -3.06 -33.07 9.76
C ALA A 602 -2.17 -34.10 10.49
N ALA A 603 -1.47 -33.68 11.56
CA ALA A 603 -0.61 -34.53 12.38
C ALA A 603 -1.35 -35.07 13.63
N PRO A 604 -1.74 -36.36 13.67
CA PRO A 604 -2.39 -36.93 14.84
C PRO A 604 -1.38 -37.36 15.92
N ALA A 605 -1.73 -37.14 17.18
CA ALA A 605 -1.31 -38.01 18.28
C ALA A 605 -2.45 -39.02 18.56
N ALA A 606 -2.09 -40.17 19.14
CA ALA A 606 -2.94 -41.36 19.27
C ALA A 606 -4.28 -41.14 20.00
#